data_AF-A0A7Z1Q7D1-F1
#
_entry.id   AF-A0A7Z1Q7D1-F1
#
_cell.length_a   1.000
_cell.length_b   1.000
_cell.length_c   1.000
_cell.angle_alpha   90.00
_cell.angle_beta   90.00
_cell.angle_gamma   90.00
#
_symmetry.space_group_name_H-M   'P 1'
#
loop_
_entity.id
_entity.type
_entity.pdbx_description
1 polymer ?
#
loop_
_entity_poly.entity_id
_entity_poly.type
_entity_poly.pdbx_seq_one_letter_code
_entity_poly.pdbx_strand_id
1 'polypeptide(L)'
;MTLTEKSGHLAWCALVALALARQDGGVRSPAQENLFLTRWLATALKQRRFSRDVTPDIEWLLKQGRQLGVSAKLVSKLNYLWRSCTGELSEQNDLFRLTYALETAKDMHWQYRLLSDREWSGRNAVALSAGVNGIYLSRTNLDVAFDDNGPLAARLTGNVAGVMKLLNRCGWQAEPDDDTSLPYQFTLMARLEA
;
A
#
# COMPACT_ATOMS: atom_id res chain seq x y z
N MET A 1 19.59 8.96 -8.92
CA MET A 1 18.23 8.48 -8.66
C MET A 1 18.04 8.13 -7.21
N THR A 2 16.99 8.67 -6.59
CA THR A 2 16.53 8.29 -5.25
C THR A 2 16.02 6.83 -5.23
N LEU A 3 15.87 6.21 -4.06
CA LEU A 3 15.35 4.84 -3.96
C LEU A 3 13.93 4.73 -4.55
N THR A 4 13.10 5.75 -4.31
CA THR A 4 11.75 5.88 -4.87
C THR A 4 11.77 5.92 -6.40
N GLU A 5 12.60 6.77 -7.02
CA GLU A 5 12.75 6.80 -8.48
C GLU A 5 13.19 5.43 -9.06
N LYS A 6 14.09 4.71 -8.36
CA LYS A 6 14.54 3.38 -8.79
C LYS A 6 13.42 2.35 -8.72
N SER A 7 12.63 2.34 -7.64
CA SER A 7 11.48 1.43 -7.48
C SER A 7 10.37 1.78 -8.47
N GLY A 8 10.15 3.07 -8.77
CA GLY A 8 9.25 3.53 -9.82
C GLY A 8 9.68 3.04 -11.20
N HIS A 9 10.95 3.23 -11.58
CA HIS A 9 11.48 2.76 -12.86
C HIS A 9 11.33 1.24 -13.03
N LEU A 10 11.61 0.44 -11.99
CA LEU A 10 11.35 -0.99 -12.00
C LEU A 10 9.88 -1.30 -12.30
N ALA A 11 8.97 -0.62 -11.61
CA ALA A 11 7.54 -0.83 -11.75
C ALA A 11 7.05 -0.47 -13.16
N TRP A 12 7.48 0.66 -13.70
CA TRP A 12 7.19 1.06 -15.08
C TRP A 12 7.66 0.04 -16.09
N CYS A 13 8.93 -0.39 -16.02
CA CYS A 13 9.47 -1.38 -16.95
C CYS A 13 8.67 -2.68 -16.92
N ALA A 14 8.25 -3.15 -15.73
CA ALA A 14 7.44 -4.35 -15.59
C ALA A 14 6.05 -4.18 -16.21
N LEU A 15 5.40 -3.04 -15.97
CA LEU A 15 4.07 -2.72 -16.49
C LEU A 15 4.07 -2.57 -18.02
N VAL A 16 5.07 -1.88 -18.58
CA VAL A 16 5.25 -1.74 -20.03
C VAL A 16 5.51 -3.10 -20.67
N ALA A 17 6.39 -3.92 -20.10
CA ALA A 17 6.64 -5.27 -20.61
C ALA A 17 5.37 -6.14 -20.60
N LEU A 18 4.53 -6.02 -19.57
CA LEU A 18 3.24 -6.70 -19.51
C LEU A 18 2.27 -6.18 -20.57
N ALA A 19 2.20 -4.86 -20.79
CA ALA A 19 1.34 -4.27 -21.81
C ALA A 19 1.71 -4.75 -23.22
N LEU A 20 3.01 -4.82 -23.54
CA LEU A 20 3.51 -5.39 -24.80
C LEU A 20 3.11 -6.86 -24.95
N ALA A 21 3.29 -7.67 -23.91
CA ALA A 21 2.89 -9.08 -23.94
C ALA A 21 1.37 -9.30 -24.09
N ARG A 22 0.54 -8.36 -23.60
CA ARG A 22 -0.91 -8.36 -23.85
C ARG A 22 -1.24 -8.03 -25.30
N GLN A 23 -0.54 -7.05 -25.89
CA GLN A 23 -0.72 -6.66 -27.30
C GLN A 23 -0.35 -7.80 -28.26
N ASP A 24 0.73 -8.54 -27.97
CA ASP A 24 1.13 -9.73 -28.73
C ASP A 24 0.16 -10.92 -28.55
N GLY A 25 -0.88 -10.76 -27.74
CA GLY A 25 -1.92 -11.76 -27.52
C GLY A 25 -1.51 -12.91 -26.59
N GLY A 26 -0.28 -12.89 -26.06
CA GLY A 26 0.28 -13.95 -25.20
C GLY A 26 -0.23 -13.93 -23.76
N VAL A 27 -0.83 -12.82 -23.32
CA VAL A 27 -1.34 -12.66 -21.94
C VAL A 27 -2.76 -12.08 -21.99
N ARG A 28 -3.75 -12.86 -21.56
CA ARG A 28 -5.18 -12.49 -21.61
C ARG A 28 -5.95 -12.75 -20.32
N SER A 29 -5.36 -13.45 -19.36
CA SER A 29 -5.97 -13.77 -18.07
C SER A 29 -5.11 -13.34 -16.88
N PRO A 30 -5.71 -13.06 -15.71
CA PRO A 30 -4.97 -12.72 -14.49
C PRO A 30 -3.89 -13.76 -14.10
N ALA A 31 -4.13 -15.04 -14.42
CA ALA A 31 -3.15 -16.10 -14.19
C ALA A 31 -1.93 -15.98 -15.11
N GLN A 32 -2.15 -15.67 -16.39
CA GLN A 32 -1.07 -15.43 -17.35
C GLN A 32 -0.29 -14.17 -17.01
N GLU A 33 -0.95 -13.12 -16.53
CA GLU A 33 -0.30 -11.89 -16.07
C GLU A 33 0.63 -12.15 -14.90
N ASN A 34 0.15 -12.88 -13.88
CA ASN A 34 0.98 -13.23 -12.73
C ASN A 34 2.17 -14.11 -13.13
N LEU A 35 1.95 -15.10 -14.01
CA LEU A 35 3.02 -15.97 -14.51
C LEU A 35 4.06 -15.17 -15.31
N PHE A 36 3.60 -14.29 -16.20
CA PHE A 36 4.47 -13.42 -16.99
C PHE A 36 5.33 -12.55 -16.09
N LEU A 37 4.72 -11.81 -15.15
CA LEU A 37 5.43 -10.92 -14.24
C LEU A 37 6.41 -11.68 -13.35
N THR A 38 6.03 -12.86 -12.86
CA THR A 38 6.94 -13.72 -12.06
C THR A 38 8.17 -14.13 -12.88
N ARG A 39 7.99 -14.52 -14.15
CA ARG A 39 9.11 -14.87 -15.05
C ARG A 39 9.96 -13.65 -15.42
N TRP A 40 9.31 -12.52 -15.67
CA TRP A 40 9.97 -11.27 -16.01
C TRP A 40 10.84 -10.79 -14.84
N LEU A 41 10.31 -10.77 -13.61
CA LEU A 41 11.05 -10.38 -12.41
C LEU A 41 12.23 -11.32 -12.15
N ALA A 42 12.05 -12.63 -12.35
CA ALA A 42 13.12 -13.62 -12.18
C ALA A 42 14.25 -13.38 -13.20
N THR A 43 13.88 -13.03 -14.42
CA THR A 43 14.83 -12.70 -15.49
C THR A 43 15.55 -11.39 -15.20
N ALA A 44 14.83 -10.35 -14.79
CA ALA A 44 15.39 -9.07 -14.40
C ALA A 44 16.39 -9.20 -13.25
N LEU A 45 16.08 -10.02 -12.24
CA LEU A 45 16.97 -10.33 -11.13
C LEU A 45 18.21 -11.09 -11.59
N LYS A 46 18.04 -12.16 -12.37
CA LYS A 46 19.14 -12.99 -12.90
C LYS A 46 20.11 -12.15 -13.75
N GLN A 47 19.57 -11.25 -14.56
CA GLN A 47 20.36 -10.39 -15.46
C GLN A 47 20.84 -9.11 -14.78
N ARG A 48 20.51 -8.87 -13.50
CA ARG A 48 20.88 -7.67 -12.74
C ARG A 48 20.53 -6.37 -13.50
N ARG A 49 19.34 -6.33 -14.11
CA ARG A 49 18.87 -5.21 -14.94
C ARG A 49 18.63 -3.91 -14.17
N PHE A 50 18.50 -4.00 -12.85
CA PHE A 50 18.22 -2.88 -11.97
C PHE A 50 19.30 -2.73 -10.90
N SER A 51 19.34 -1.55 -10.27
CA SER A 51 20.24 -1.27 -9.15
C SER A 51 20.08 -2.29 -8.02
N ARG A 52 21.17 -2.55 -7.28
CA ARG A 52 21.14 -3.44 -6.11
C ARG A 52 20.16 -2.95 -5.04
N ASP A 53 19.89 -1.65 -4.99
CA ASP A 53 19.00 -1.05 -3.99
C ASP A 53 17.54 -1.54 -4.12
N VAL A 54 17.12 -1.93 -5.34
CA VAL A 54 15.76 -2.47 -5.59
C VAL A 54 15.73 -3.99 -5.69
N THR A 55 16.86 -4.66 -5.49
CA THR A 55 16.92 -6.13 -5.45
C THR A 55 15.99 -6.74 -4.39
N PRO A 56 15.93 -6.20 -3.15
CA PRO A 56 14.99 -6.70 -2.15
C PRO A 56 13.53 -6.59 -2.58
N ASP A 57 13.16 -5.51 -3.28
CA ASP A 57 11.79 -5.31 -3.79
C ASP A 57 11.45 -6.38 -4.86
N ILE A 58 12.38 -6.67 -5.77
CA ILE A 58 12.22 -7.70 -6.81
C ILE A 58 12.07 -9.09 -6.18
N GLU A 59 12.91 -9.41 -5.20
CA GLU A 59 12.86 -10.69 -4.47
C GLU A 59 11.55 -10.85 -3.70
N TRP A 60 11.09 -9.79 -3.05
CA TRP A 60 9.80 -9.78 -2.36
C TRP A 60 8.64 -9.99 -3.33
N LEU A 61 8.57 -9.25 -4.44
CA LEU A 61 7.54 -9.42 -5.47
C LEU A 61 7.55 -10.83 -6.07
N LEU A 62 8.74 -11.40 -6.31
CA LEU A 62 8.89 -12.78 -6.78
C LEU A 62 8.36 -13.81 -5.80
N LYS A 63 8.69 -13.64 -4.51
CA LYS A 63 8.19 -14.53 -3.46
C LYS A 63 6.67 -14.49 -3.41
N GLN A 64 6.07 -13.30 -3.47
CA GLN A 64 4.62 -13.13 -3.50
C GLN A 64 3.99 -13.81 -4.73
N GLY A 65 4.52 -13.56 -5.92
CA GLY A 65 4.03 -14.16 -7.17
C GLY A 65 4.06 -15.68 -7.19
N ARG A 66 5.10 -16.28 -6.59
CA ARG A 66 5.26 -17.74 -6.50
C ARG A 66 4.37 -18.39 -5.45
N GLN A 67 4.20 -17.74 -4.29
CA GLN A 67 3.45 -18.31 -3.16
C GLN A 67 1.94 -18.15 -3.32
N LEU A 68 1.48 -17.00 -3.83
CA LEU A 68 0.06 -16.65 -3.87
C LEU A 68 -0.55 -16.80 -5.26
N GLY A 69 0.26 -17.03 -6.30
CA GLY A 69 -0.24 -17.14 -7.67
C GLY A 69 -1.04 -15.89 -8.07
N VAL A 70 -2.22 -16.06 -8.66
CA VAL A 70 -3.10 -14.94 -9.05
C VAL A 70 -3.45 -14.03 -7.87
N SER A 71 -3.59 -14.60 -6.68
CA SER A 71 -3.89 -13.86 -5.44
C SER A 71 -2.74 -12.94 -5.01
N ALA A 72 -1.55 -13.07 -5.60
CA ALA A 72 -0.43 -12.17 -5.35
C ALA A 72 -0.71 -10.74 -5.83
N LYS A 73 -1.63 -10.56 -6.79
CA LYS A 73 -2.02 -9.27 -7.39
C LYS A 73 -0.81 -8.41 -7.81
N LEU A 74 0.16 -9.04 -8.48
CA LEU A 74 1.42 -8.38 -8.85
C LEU A 74 1.22 -7.13 -9.70
N VAL A 75 0.22 -7.14 -10.60
CA VAL A 75 -0.12 -5.96 -11.42
C VAL A 75 -0.53 -4.78 -10.55
N SER A 76 -1.38 -4.99 -9.54
CA SER A 76 -1.81 -3.95 -8.59
C SER A 76 -0.61 -3.41 -7.79
N LYS A 77 0.23 -4.31 -7.27
CA LYS A 77 1.43 -3.94 -6.51
C LYS A 77 2.44 -3.14 -7.34
N LEU A 78 2.61 -3.48 -8.61
CA LEU A 78 3.47 -2.72 -9.53
C LEU A 78 2.85 -1.37 -9.91
N ASN A 79 1.55 -1.29 -10.17
CA ASN A 79 0.87 0.00 -10.39
C ASN A 79 1.02 0.92 -9.19
N TYR A 80 0.95 0.37 -7.97
CA TYR A 80 1.24 1.10 -6.74
C TYR A 80 2.66 1.65 -6.70
N LEU A 81 3.66 0.77 -6.90
CA LEU A 81 5.05 1.20 -6.89
C LEU A 81 5.32 2.27 -7.94
N TRP A 82 4.68 2.19 -9.11
CA TRP A 82 4.81 3.22 -10.14
C TRP A 82 4.19 4.56 -9.70
N ARG A 83 2.89 4.57 -9.39
CA ARG A 83 2.15 5.81 -9.05
C ARG A 83 2.67 6.52 -7.80
N SER A 84 3.19 5.77 -6.83
CA SER A 84 3.80 6.33 -5.61
C SER A 84 5.20 6.90 -5.82
N CYS A 85 5.82 6.62 -6.97
CA CYS A 85 7.17 7.07 -7.28
C CYS A 85 7.23 8.11 -8.42
N THR A 86 6.13 8.37 -9.13
CA THR A 86 6.06 9.37 -10.21
C THR A 86 5.53 10.73 -9.79
N GLY A 87 5.00 10.87 -8.58
CA GLY A 87 4.33 12.10 -8.14
C GLY A 87 2.89 12.24 -8.63
N GLU A 88 2.37 11.30 -9.44
CA GLU A 88 0.94 11.31 -9.81
C GLU A 88 0.03 11.21 -8.59
N LEU A 89 0.46 10.50 -7.53
CA LEU A 89 -0.30 10.42 -6.28
C LEU A 89 -0.28 11.73 -5.49
N SER A 90 0.81 12.49 -5.49
CA SER A 90 0.86 13.80 -4.81
C SER A 90 -0.05 14.84 -5.48
N GLU A 91 -0.28 14.71 -6.80
CA GLU A 91 -1.22 15.56 -7.54
C GLU A 91 -2.70 15.23 -7.28
N GLN A 92 -3.00 14.08 -6.66
CA GLN A 92 -4.37 13.70 -6.31
C GLN A 92 -4.76 14.19 -4.91
N ASN A 93 -6.05 14.42 -4.69
CA ASN A 93 -6.56 14.84 -3.39
C ASN A 93 -6.31 13.80 -2.29
N ASP A 94 -6.34 14.26 -1.04
CA ASP A 94 -5.98 13.45 0.13
C ASP A 94 -6.88 12.22 0.29
N LEU A 95 -8.16 12.33 -0.04
CA LEU A 95 -9.12 11.21 0.01
C LEU A 95 -8.75 10.11 -0.97
N PHE A 96 -8.36 10.47 -2.19
CA PHE A 96 -7.90 9.52 -3.19
C PHE A 96 -6.62 8.83 -2.72
N ARG A 97 -5.65 9.61 -2.23
CA ARG A 97 -4.39 9.09 -1.69
C ARG A 97 -4.61 8.13 -0.51
N LEU A 98 -5.54 8.45 0.40
CA LEU A 98 -5.89 7.59 1.53
C LEU A 98 -6.59 6.32 1.05
N THR A 99 -7.63 6.45 0.23
CA THR A 99 -8.38 5.32 -0.33
C THR A 99 -7.44 4.36 -1.05
N TYR A 100 -6.49 4.92 -1.80
CA TYR A 100 -5.46 4.17 -2.49
C TYR A 100 -4.55 3.40 -1.53
N ALA A 101 -4.10 4.03 -0.44
CA ALA A 101 -3.31 3.38 0.61
C ALA A 101 -4.10 2.22 1.26
N LEU A 102 -5.40 2.43 1.53
CA LEU A 102 -6.26 1.43 2.18
C LEU A 102 -6.54 0.22 1.30
N GLU A 103 -6.90 0.43 0.02
CA GLU A 103 -7.10 -0.67 -0.92
C GLU A 103 -5.78 -1.42 -1.19
N THR A 104 -4.64 -0.72 -1.17
CA THR A 104 -3.32 -1.35 -1.27
C THR A 104 -3.01 -2.20 -0.03
N ALA A 105 -3.29 -1.71 1.17
CA ALA A 105 -3.10 -2.46 2.40
C ALA A 105 -3.95 -3.74 2.37
N LYS A 106 -5.20 -3.65 1.91
CA LYS A 106 -6.10 -4.80 1.71
C LYS A 106 -5.53 -5.81 0.72
N ASP A 107 -4.93 -5.36 -0.38
CA ASP A 107 -4.21 -6.23 -1.32
C ASP A 107 -2.95 -6.87 -0.72
N MET A 108 -2.39 -6.28 0.34
CA MET A 108 -1.32 -6.83 1.18
C MET A 108 -1.83 -7.64 2.37
N HIS A 109 -3.12 -8.04 2.36
CA HIS A 109 -3.79 -8.82 3.40
C HIS A 109 -3.91 -8.12 4.76
N TRP A 110 -3.96 -6.78 4.77
CA TRP A 110 -4.41 -6.04 5.94
C TRP A 110 -5.93 -6.02 5.99
N GLN A 111 -6.47 -6.14 7.21
CA GLN A 111 -7.90 -5.93 7.43
C GLN A 111 -8.16 -4.43 7.57
N TYR A 112 -9.02 -3.88 6.73
CA TYR A 112 -9.46 -2.50 6.83
C TYR A 112 -10.94 -2.44 7.27
N ARG A 113 -11.27 -1.63 8.28
CA ARG A 113 -12.65 -1.38 8.72
C ARG A 113 -12.87 0.09 9.10
N LEU A 114 -14.03 0.62 8.71
CA LEU A 114 -14.59 1.86 9.25
C LEU A 114 -15.48 1.57 10.45
N LEU A 115 -15.05 2.02 11.62
CA LEU A 115 -15.76 1.83 12.89
C LEU A 115 -16.71 2.99 13.16
N SER A 116 -17.91 2.69 13.64
CA SER A 116 -18.81 3.67 14.25
C SER A 116 -18.31 4.11 15.63
N ASP A 117 -18.83 5.21 16.19
CA ASP A 117 -18.42 5.69 17.53
C ASP A 117 -18.55 4.62 18.63
N ARG A 118 -19.59 3.78 18.52
CA ARG A 118 -19.84 2.66 19.46
C ARG A 118 -18.85 1.51 19.31
N GLU A 119 -18.33 1.29 18.10
CA GLU A 119 -17.29 0.30 17.82
C GLU A 119 -15.89 0.87 18.11
N TRP A 120 -15.74 2.19 18.05
CA TRP A 120 -14.52 2.89 18.40
C TRP A 120 -14.29 2.93 19.91
N SER A 121 -15.33 3.19 20.71
CA SER A 121 -15.19 3.33 22.16
C SER A 121 -16.44 2.85 22.92
N GLY A 122 -16.29 2.61 24.23
CA GLY A 122 -17.38 2.17 25.10
C GLY A 122 -17.57 0.65 25.14
N ARG A 123 -18.74 0.19 25.58
CA ARG A 123 -19.01 -1.25 25.82
C ARG A 123 -18.94 -2.14 24.59
N ASN A 124 -19.12 -1.58 23.39
CA ASN A 124 -19.12 -2.31 22.13
C ASN A 124 -17.81 -2.10 21.34
N ALA A 125 -16.78 -1.54 21.99
CA ALA A 125 -15.50 -1.29 21.35
C ALA A 125 -14.91 -2.58 20.77
N VAL A 126 -14.41 -2.50 19.54
CA VAL A 126 -13.79 -3.65 18.88
C VAL A 126 -12.52 -4.03 19.61
N ALA A 127 -12.43 -5.31 20.01
CA ALA A 127 -11.22 -5.87 20.60
C ALA A 127 -10.14 -5.99 19.52
N LEU A 128 -9.04 -5.25 19.70
CA LEU A 128 -7.89 -5.23 18.80
C LEU A 128 -6.85 -6.26 19.22
N SER A 129 -6.20 -6.89 18.24
CA SER A 129 -5.17 -7.91 18.47
C SER A 129 -3.86 -7.52 17.80
N ALA A 130 -2.76 -7.52 18.56
CA ALA A 130 -1.41 -7.31 18.03
C ALA A 130 -1.00 -8.34 16.97
N GLY A 131 -1.61 -9.52 16.96
CA GLY A 131 -1.29 -10.59 16.00
C GLY A 131 -1.93 -10.41 14.62
N VAL A 132 -2.81 -9.43 14.45
CA VAL A 132 -3.56 -9.22 13.20
C VAL A 132 -3.16 -7.87 12.59
N ASN A 133 -2.80 -7.88 11.31
CA ASN A 133 -2.55 -6.66 10.54
C ASN A 133 -3.89 -5.95 10.27
N GLY A 134 -4.14 -4.87 10.98
CA GLY A 134 -5.42 -4.16 10.97
C GLY A 134 -5.25 -2.66 10.85
N ILE A 135 -6.12 -2.05 10.04
CA ILE A 135 -6.30 -0.61 9.89
C ILE A 135 -7.77 -0.32 10.23
N TYR A 136 -7.99 0.43 11.29
CA TYR A 136 -9.33 0.83 11.73
C TYR A 136 -9.40 2.34 11.72
N LEU A 137 -10.38 2.92 11.03
CA LEU A 137 -10.59 4.37 11.02
C LEU A 137 -11.94 4.69 11.66
N SER A 138 -12.03 5.82 12.34
CA SER A 138 -13.31 6.32 12.85
C SER A 138 -14.12 6.89 11.70
N ARG A 139 -15.35 6.42 11.51
CA ARG A 139 -16.22 6.85 10.41
C ARG A 139 -16.63 8.32 10.54
N THR A 140 -17.02 8.74 11.74
CA THR A 140 -17.44 10.12 12.03
C THR A 140 -16.32 11.11 11.82
N ASN A 141 -15.10 10.72 12.18
CA ASN A 141 -13.93 11.55 12.02
C ASN A 141 -13.39 11.56 10.57
N LEU A 142 -13.65 10.51 9.77
CA LEU A 142 -13.35 10.49 8.34
C LEU A 142 -14.10 11.59 7.59
N ASP A 143 -15.40 11.75 7.85
CA ASP A 143 -16.22 12.75 7.18
C ASP A 143 -15.74 14.18 7.52
N VAL A 144 -15.40 14.44 8.79
CA VAL A 144 -14.88 15.75 9.25
C VAL A 144 -13.46 16.04 8.77
N ALA A 145 -12.59 15.02 8.73
CA ALA A 145 -11.19 15.19 8.35
C ALA A 145 -11.02 15.68 6.91
N PHE A 146 -11.93 15.33 6.00
CA PHE A 146 -11.85 15.76 4.59
C PHE A 146 -12.57 17.08 4.28
N ASP A 147 -13.45 17.54 5.15
CA ASP A 147 -14.10 18.85 5.01
C ASP A 147 -13.20 19.99 5.54
N ASP A 148 -12.47 19.75 6.63
CA ASP A 148 -11.65 20.78 7.32
C ASP A 148 -10.12 20.54 7.23
N ASN A 149 -9.65 19.59 6.40
CA ASN A 149 -8.26 19.10 6.39
C ASN A 149 -7.78 18.69 7.80
N GLY A 150 -8.68 18.06 8.55
CA GLY A 150 -8.47 17.70 9.95
C GLY A 150 -7.72 16.38 10.15
N PRO A 151 -7.16 16.16 11.35
CA PRO A 151 -6.53 14.90 11.72
C PRO A 151 -7.52 13.74 11.70
N LEU A 152 -7.09 12.61 11.12
CA LEU A 152 -7.87 11.39 11.01
C LEU A 152 -7.48 10.35 12.07
N ALA A 153 -8.39 10.03 12.98
CA ALA A 153 -8.20 9.04 14.02
C ALA A 153 -8.14 7.62 13.43
N ALA A 154 -7.04 6.93 13.70
CA ALA A 154 -6.78 5.57 13.26
C ALA A 154 -6.37 4.67 14.42
N ARG A 155 -6.64 3.36 14.28
CA ARG A 155 -5.99 2.33 15.07
C ARG A 155 -5.26 1.35 14.18
N LEU A 156 -3.98 1.11 14.47
CA LEU A 156 -3.09 0.30 13.66
C LEU A 156 -2.54 -0.87 14.49
N THR A 157 -2.74 -2.10 14.01
CA THR A 157 -2.31 -3.32 14.69
C THR A 157 -1.41 -4.19 13.80
N GLY A 158 -0.64 -5.10 14.39
CA GLY A 158 0.26 -5.98 13.64
C GLY A 158 1.57 -5.31 13.25
N ASN A 159 1.95 -5.42 11.97
CA ASN A 159 3.18 -4.82 11.44
C ASN A 159 3.01 -3.31 11.19
N VAL A 160 2.82 -2.54 12.26
CA VAL A 160 2.57 -1.09 12.21
C VAL A 160 3.66 -0.34 11.41
N ALA A 161 4.93 -0.72 11.57
CA ALA A 161 6.04 -0.15 10.81
C ALA A 161 5.87 -0.31 9.28
N GLY A 162 5.29 -1.42 8.84
CA GLY A 162 4.99 -1.68 7.42
C GLY A 162 3.90 -0.76 6.87
N VAL A 163 2.78 -0.62 7.58
CA VAL A 163 1.68 0.26 7.12
C VAL A 163 2.04 1.74 7.24
N MET A 164 2.82 2.16 8.24
CA MET A 164 3.30 3.55 8.32
C MET A 164 4.16 3.91 7.11
N LYS A 165 5.00 2.99 6.60
CA LYS A 165 5.75 3.21 5.36
C LYS A 165 4.83 3.34 4.14
N LEU A 166 3.73 2.58 4.10
CA LEU A 166 2.72 2.66 3.05
C LEU A 166 2.01 4.01 3.06
N LEU A 167 1.51 4.43 4.23
CA LEU A 167 0.85 5.71 4.44
C LEU A 167 1.76 6.88 4.06
N ASN A 168 3.01 6.88 4.54
CA ASN A 168 3.98 7.95 4.26
C ASN A 168 4.24 8.12 2.75
N ARG A 169 4.27 7.02 1.98
CA ARG A 169 4.43 7.07 0.52
C ARG A 169 3.20 7.62 -0.21
N CYS A 170 2.04 7.56 0.43
CA CYS A 170 0.80 8.20 -0.04
C CYS A 170 0.62 9.59 0.57
N GLY A 171 1.67 10.16 1.18
CA GLY A 171 1.66 11.48 1.84
C GLY A 171 0.82 11.56 3.11
N TRP A 172 0.54 10.42 3.75
CA TRP A 172 -0.13 10.36 5.05
C TRP A 172 0.87 10.04 6.14
N GLN A 173 0.98 10.91 7.13
CA GLN A 173 1.81 10.67 8.31
C GLN A 173 0.95 10.06 9.40
N ALA A 174 1.45 9.01 10.04
CA ALA A 174 0.81 8.37 11.18
C ALA A 174 1.64 8.66 12.43
N GLU A 175 1.05 9.39 13.38
CA GLU A 175 1.68 9.71 14.65
C GLU A 175 0.97 8.93 15.77
N PRO A 176 1.71 8.22 16.64
CA PRO A 176 1.11 7.55 17.78
C PRO A 176 0.52 8.59 18.75
N ASP A 177 -0.59 8.25 19.38
CA ASP A 177 -1.15 9.07 20.44
C ASP A 177 -0.24 9.00 21.69
N ASP A 178 0.01 10.13 22.36
CA ASP A 178 0.89 10.19 23.55
C ASP A 178 0.27 9.47 24.77
N ASP A 179 -1.02 9.17 24.70
CA ASP A 179 -1.72 8.42 25.74
C ASP A 179 -1.40 6.92 25.69
N THR A 180 -0.43 6.52 26.52
CA THR A 180 -0.03 5.12 26.74
C THR A 180 -1.16 4.18 27.17
N SER A 181 -2.33 4.70 27.57
CA SER A 181 -3.51 3.87 27.93
C SER A 181 -4.31 3.36 26.73
N LEU A 182 -4.07 3.90 25.53
CA LEU A 182 -4.74 3.52 24.29
C LEU A 182 -3.74 2.86 23.33
N PRO A 183 -3.39 1.57 23.57
CA PRO A 183 -2.50 0.87 22.66
C PRO A 183 -3.15 0.85 21.26
N TYR A 184 -2.31 1.03 20.25
CA TYR A 184 -2.68 1.05 18.82
C TYR A 184 -3.33 2.33 18.30
N GLN A 185 -3.49 3.40 19.09
CA GLN A 185 -4.09 4.65 18.60
C GLN A 185 -3.07 5.53 17.88
N PHE A 186 -3.47 6.02 16.70
CA PHE A 186 -2.70 6.90 15.84
C PHE A 186 -3.56 8.03 15.30
N THR A 187 -2.92 9.14 15.02
CA THR A 187 -3.47 10.25 14.26
C THR A 187 -2.85 10.24 12.87
N LEU A 188 -3.68 10.15 11.84
CA LEU A 188 -3.27 10.25 10.44
C LEU A 188 -3.44 11.69 9.98
N MET A 189 -2.36 12.30 9.49
CA MET A 189 -2.38 13.66 8.95
C MET A 189 -1.95 13.64 7.49
N ALA A 190 -2.70 14.35 6.65
CA ALA A 190 -2.28 14.62 5.29
C ALA A 190 -1.09 15.59 5.31
N ARG A 191 -0.03 15.24 4.60
CA ARG A 191 1.13 16.11 4.48
C ARG A 191 0.77 17.25 3.52
N LEU A 192 0.62 18.46 4.07
CA LEU A 192 0.55 19.68 3.29
C LEU A 192 1.89 19.85 2.55
N GLU A 193 1.85 19.83 1.22
CA GLU A 193 3.00 20.24 0.42
C GLU A 193 3.18 21.76 0.61
N ALA A 194 4.36 22.16 1.06
CA ALA A 194 4.81 23.55 1.09
C ALA A 194 5.39 23.94 -0.27
#